data_AF-A0A218PP23-F1
#
_entry.id   AF-A0A218PP23-F1
#
_cell.length_a   1.000
_cell.length_b   1.000
_cell.length_c   1.000
_cell.angle_alpha   90.00
_cell.angle_beta   90.00
_cell.angle_gamma   90.00
#
_symmetry.space_group_name_H-M   'P 1'
#
loop_
_entity.id
_entity.type
_entity.pdbx_description
1 polymer ?
#
loop_
_entity_poly.entity_id
_entity_poly.type
_entity_poly.pdbx_seq_one_letter_code
_entity_poly.pdbx_strand_id
1 'polypeptide(L)'
;MKIARILFVGLMTASLAGCGASLPKLSTGSLFGAKPENPIDRDNDPATRTMDVAATSARAIKCGYNFDPAKLKNNFLTTQSAANPTDLPKLTQIYDASFNTVSKALVSKPDYCSAEKTARIKLALNRHLAGDFTPSPPEAVEDDSLFGGWGKSSSSSSSGNQGANMQDMMR
;
A
#
# COMPACT_ATOMS: atom_id res chain seq x y z
N MET A 1 -19.94 43.38 41.17
CA MET A 1 -21.02 44.15 40.52
C MET A 1 -20.78 44.20 39.01
N LYS A 2 -21.88 44.14 38.23
CA LYS A 2 -22.05 44.31 36.77
C LYS A 2 -21.89 43.08 35.86
N ILE A 3 -23.08 42.73 35.37
CA ILE A 3 -23.52 41.76 34.36
C ILE A 3 -23.24 42.34 32.97
N ALA A 4 -22.85 41.52 31.98
CA ALA A 4 -23.26 41.73 30.59
C ALA A 4 -23.13 40.45 29.76
N ARG A 5 -24.29 39.93 29.34
CA ARG A 5 -24.48 38.91 28.30
C ARG A 5 -24.32 39.58 26.94
N ILE A 6 -23.49 39.07 26.03
CA ILE A 6 -23.65 39.30 24.59
C ILE A 6 -23.34 38.02 23.82
N LEU A 7 -24.38 37.48 23.19
CA LEU A 7 -24.34 36.52 22.09
C LEU A 7 -23.75 37.21 20.85
N PHE A 8 -22.78 36.58 20.17
CA PHE A 8 -22.61 36.80 18.74
C PHE A 8 -22.09 35.53 18.06
N VAL A 9 -22.93 35.00 17.17
CA VAL A 9 -22.62 33.95 16.20
C VAL A 9 -21.84 34.59 15.05
N GLY A 10 -20.72 33.98 14.64
CA GLY A 10 -19.98 34.31 13.41
C GLY A 10 -18.91 33.24 13.15
N LEU A 11 -19.18 32.20 12.36
CA LEU A 11 -18.93 32.06 10.91
C LEU A 11 -17.43 31.99 10.52
N MET A 12 -17.03 30.81 10.00
CA MET A 12 -16.07 30.56 8.91
C MET A 12 -14.55 30.32 9.16
N THR A 13 -14.19 29.05 8.92
CA THR A 13 -13.16 28.51 7.98
C THR A 13 -11.65 28.67 8.14
N ALA A 14 -11.01 27.54 7.81
CA ALA A 14 -9.70 27.35 7.16
C ALA A 14 -8.46 27.15 8.05
N SER A 15 -8.27 25.88 8.44
CA SER A 15 -6.97 25.29 8.77
C SER A 15 -6.15 25.07 7.51
N LEU A 16 -4.98 25.72 7.37
CA LEU A 16 -3.88 25.22 6.55
C LEU A 16 -2.54 25.79 7.08
N ALA A 17 -1.98 25.09 8.07
CA ALA A 17 -0.59 25.21 8.51
C ALA A 17 -0.03 23.78 8.59
N GLY A 18 1.15 23.43 8.10
CA GLY A 18 2.19 24.23 7.48
C GLY A 18 3.25 23.33 6.86
N CYS A 19 4.14 23.95 6.09
CA CYS A 19 5.36 23.37 5.52
C CYS A 19 6.32 22.85 6.59
N GLY A 20 6.99 21.73 6.30
CA GLY A 20 8.19 21.28 6.99
C GLY A 20 9.10 20.53 6.01
N ALA A 21 10.10 21.23 5.49
CA ALA A 21 11.06 20.73 4.51
C ALA A 21 12.18 19.92 5.19
N SER A 22 12.51 18.73 4.64
CA SER A 22 13.87 18.19 4.64
C SER A 22 13.99 16.91 3.78
N LEU A 23 14.65 17.09 2.63
CA LEU A 23 15.27 16.18 1.65
C LEU A 23 15.22 14.64 1.91
N PRO A 24 14.73 13.83 0.96
CA PRO A 24 14.93 12.37 1.00
C PRO A 24 16.29 11.97 0.43
N LYS A 25 16.95 11.11 1.20
CA LYS A 25 18.17 10.36 0.87
C LYS A 25 17.97 9.56 -0.42
N LEU A 26 19.00 9.61 -1.26
CA LEU A 26 19.21 8.78 -2.44
C LEU A 26 19.17 7.28 -2.06
N SER A 27 18.07 6.60 -2.35
CA SER A 27 18.04 5.13 -2.41
C SER A 27 17.78 4.71 -3.86
N THR A 28 18.80 4.07 -4.41
CA THR A 28 18.89 3.37 -5.69
C THR A 28 17.62 2.59 -6.04
N GLY A 29 16.91 3.06 -7.06
CA GLY A 29 15.76 2.39 -7.66
C GLY A 29 15.43 2.92 -9.05
N SER A 30 16.46 3.31 -9.82
CA SER A 30 16.30 3.87 -11.17
C SER A 30 16.59 2.79 -12.21
N LEU A 31 15.56 2.07 -12.66
CA LEU A 31 15.52 1.54 -14.03
C LEU A 31 14.11 1.51 -14.63
N PHE A 32 13.09 1.94 -13.88
CA PHE A 32 11.79 2.31 -14.44
C PHE A 32 11.42 3.63 -13.75
N GLY A 33 11.20 4.69 -14.53
CA GLY A 33 11.07 6.06 -14.03
C GLY A 33 10.18 6.16 -12.80
N ALA A 34 10.80 6.47 -11.66
CA ALA A 34 10.13 6.60 -10.38
C ALA A 34 9.38 7.94 -10.34
N LYS A 35 8.06 7.88 -10.55
CA LYS A 35 7.15 8.81 -9.86
C LYS A 35 7.19 8.41 -8.38
N PRO A 36 7.39 9.35 -7.44
CA PRO A 36 7.34 9.02 -6.01
C PRO A 36 6.02 8.30 -5.72
N GLU A 37 6.12 7.18 -5.01
CA GLU A 37 5.01 6.47 -4.40
C GLU A 37 4.32 7.45 -3.44
N ASN A 38 3.40 8.27 -3.99
CA ASN A 38 2.17 8.60 -3.29
C ASN A 38 1.56 7.26 -2.86
N PRO A 39 0.85 7.15 -1.72
CA PRO A 39 -0.04 6.00 -1.53
C PRO A 39 -0.79 5.87 -2.85
N ILE A 40 -0.60 4.76 -3.58
CA ILE A 40 -1.16 4.66 -4.94
C ILE A 40 -2.60 5.07 -4.77
N ASP A 41 -2.95 6.22 -5.30
CA ASP A 41 -4.33 6.60 -5.45
C ASP A 41 -4.77 5.59 -6.49
N ARG A 42 -5.25 4.43 -6.02
CA ARG A 42 -5.73 3.31 -6.85
C ARG A 42 -7.10 3.70 -7.37
N ASP A 43 -7.22 4.96 -7.80
CA ASP A 43 -8.04 5.32 -8.92
C ASP A 43 -7.85 4.20 -9.93
N ASN A 44 -8.98 3.63 -10.36
CA ASN A 44 -9.16 2.25 -10.81
C ASN A 44 -8.36 2.00 -12.12
N ASP A 45 -7.04 2.05 -12.04
CA ASP A 45 -6.15 2.26 -13.17
C ASP A 45 -5.93 0.92 -13.86
N PRO A 46 -6.08 0.87 -15.19
CA PRO A 46 -6.01 -0.37 -15.94
C PRO A 46 -4.68 -1.11 -15.77
N ALA A 47 -3.54 -0.41 -15.65
CA ALA A 47 -2.24 -1.05 -15.47
C ALA A 47 -2.11 -1.65 -14.07
N THR A 48 -2.51 -0.91 -13.04
CA THR A 48 -2.56 -1.39 -11.66
C THR A 48 -3.40 -2.67 -11.51
N ARG A 49 -4.60 -2.71 -12.11
CA ARG A 49 -5.47 -3.89 -12.11
C ARG A 49 -4.82 -5.08 -12.81
N THR A 50 -4.18 -4.81 -13.95
CA THR A 50 -3.48 -5.83 -14.72
C THR A 50 -2.38 -6.50 -13.89
N MET A 51 -1.59 -5.71 -13.16
CA MET A 51 -0.54 -6.23 -12.27
C MET A 51 -1.14 -7.09 -11.14
N ASP A 52 -2.24 -6.66 -10.53
CA ASP A 52 -2.93 -7.39 -9.46
C ASP A 52 -3.46 -8.76 -9.93
N VAL A 53 -4.14 -8.81 -11.08
CA VAL A 53 -4.66 -10.05 -11.67
C VAL A 53 -3.51 -10.99 -12.06
N ALA A 54 -2.46 -10.46 -12.67
CA ALA A 54 -1.28 -11.24 -13.06
C ALA A 54 -0.55 -11.82 -11.83
N ALA A 55 -0.35 -11.01 -10.79
CA ALA A 55 0.29 -11.43 -9.55
C ALA A 55 -0.55 -12.49 -8.82
N THR A 56 -1.87 -12.29 -8.73
CA THR A 56 -2.80 -13.24 -8.10
C THR A 56 -2.80 -14.56 -8.85
N SER A 57 -2.80 -14.54 -10.19
CA SER A 57 -2.73 -15.74 -11.02
C SER A 57 -1.44 -16.53 -10.79
N ALA A 58 -0.28 -15.85 -10.75
CA ALA A 58 1.01 -16.50 -10.49
C ALA A 58 1.07 -17.14 -9.08
N ARG A 59 0.58 -16.41 -8.07
CA ARG A 59 0.49 -16.89 -6.68
C ARG A 59 -0.47 -18.08 -6.56
N ALA A 60 -1.60 -18.03 -7.26
CA ALA A 60 -2.59 -19.09 -7.27
C ALA A 60 -2.02 -20.39 -7.88
N ILE A 61 -1.27 -20.28 -8.98
CA ILE A 61 -0.57 -21.44 -9.57
C ILE A 61 0.46 -22.00 -8.58
N LYS A 62 1.28 -21.13 -7.96
CA LYS A 62 2.27 -21.56 -6.97
C LYS A 62 1.63 -22.32 -5.80
N CYS A 63 0.45 -21.90 -5.35
CA CYS A 63 -0.27 -22.52 -4.24
C CYS A 63 -1.24 -23.63 -4.66
N GLY A 64 -1.21 -24.07 -5.91
CA GLY A 64 -1.95 -25.26 -6.37
C GLY A 64 -3.46 -25.05 -6.53
N TYR A 65 -3.93 -23.81 -6.72
CA TYR A 65 -5.34 -23.57 -7.02
C TYR A 65 -5.71 -24.10 -8.40
N ASN A 66 -6.86 -24.75 -8.51
CA ASN A 66 -7.37 -25.25 -9.78
C ASN A 66 -8.20 -24.16 -10.49
N PHE A 67 -7.61 -23.53 -11.50
CA PHE A 67 -8.27 -22.57 -12.39
C PHE A 67 -7.54 -22.54 -13.73
N ASP A 68 -8.15 -21.94 -14.75
CA ASP A 68 -7.52 -21.74 -16.05
C ASP A 68 -6.91 -20.31 -16.12
N PRO A 69 -5.56 -20.19 -16.09
CA PRO A 69 -4.91 -18.89 -16.12
C PRO A 69 -5.02 -18.17 -17.47
N ALA A 70 -5.13 -18.93 -18.57
CA ALA A 70 -5.33 -18.35 -19.90
C ALA A 70 -6.75 -17.79 -20.04
N LYS A 71 -7.75 -18.54 -19.54
CA LYS A 71 -9.14 -18.06 -19.49
C LYS A 71 -9.28 -16.82 -18.60
N LEU A 72 -8.65 -16.81 -17.43
CA LEU A 72 -8.68 -15.64 -16.55
C LEU A 72 -8.06 -14.41 -17.21
N LYS A 73 -6.87 -14.56 -17.81
CA LYS A 73 -6.21 -13.50 -18.59
C LYS A 73 -7.13 -12.97 -19.70
N ASN A 74 -7.71 -13.86 -20.49
CA ASN A 74 -8.57 -13.48 -21.62
C ASN A 74 -9.82 -12.74 -21.14
N ASN A 75 -10.49 -13.24 -20.10
CA ASN A 75 -11.65 -12.56 -19.50
C ASN A 75 -11.30 -11.15 -19.04
N PHE A 76 -10.16 -10.98 -18.35
CA PHE A 76 -9.68 -9.67 -17.95
C PHE A 76 -9.40 -8.76 -19.15
N LEU A 77 -8.67 -9.23 -20.16
CA LEU A 77 -8.38 -8.40 -21.35
C LEU A 77 -9.66 -8.03 -22.11
N THR A 78 -10.69 -8.88 -22.13
CA THR A 78 -12.00 -8.55 -22.71
C THR A 78 -12.76 -7.48 -21.91
N THR A 79 -12.66 -7.45 -20.58
CA THR A 79 -13.28 -6.35 -19.82
C THR A 79 -12.56 -5.03 -20.04
N GLN A 80 -11.23 -5.08 -20.20
CA GLN A 80 -10.43 -3.90 -20.49
C GLN A 80 -10.63 -3.40 -21.93
N SER A 81 -10.86 -4.29 -22.90
CA SER A 81 -11.11 -3.90 -24.30
C SER A 81 -12.42 -3.12 -24.46
N ALA A 82 -13.43 -3.43 -23.66
CA ALA A 82 -14.70 -2.71 -23.65
C ALA A 82 -14.55 -1.28 -23.10
N ALA A 83 -13.58 -1.05 -22.21
CA ALA A 83 -13.30 0.27 -21.66
C ALA A 83 -12.37 1.08 -22.58
N ASN A 84 -11.25 0.50 -23.02
CA ASN A 84 -10.22 1.19 -23.83
C ASN A 84 -9.47 0.19 -24.74
N PRO A 85 -9.91 0.00 -26.00
CA PRO A 85 -9.36 -1.04 -26.88
C PRO A 85 -7.91 -0.73 -27.34
N THR A 86 -7.51 0.54 -27.39
CA THR A 86 -6.17 0.96 -27.84
C THR A 86 -5.05 0.50 -26.90
N ASP A 87 -5.35 0.28 -25.63
CA ASP A 87 -4.35 -0.09 -24.62
C ASP A 87 -4.14 -1.61 -24.48
N LEU A 88 -4.91 -2.43 -25.19
CA LEU A 88 -4.84 -3.89 -25.06
C LEU A 88 -3.45 -4.51 -25.25
N PRO A 89 -2.66 -4.11 -26.27
CA PRO A 89 -1.31 -4.66 -26.43
C PRO A 89 -0.41 -4.35 -25.24
N LYS A 90 -0.53 -3.13 -24.69
CA LYS A 90 0.20 -2.67 -23.51
C LYS A 90 -0.22 -3.43 -22.27
N LEU A 91 -1.52 -3.60 -22.03
CA LEU A 91 -2.02 -4.38 -20.89
C LEU A 91 -1.64 -5.86 -20.98
N THR A 92 -1.63 -6.43 -22.19
CA THR A 92 -1.13 -7.79 -22.41
C THR A 92 0.34 -7.90 -22.01
N GLN A 93 1.18 -6.96 -22.44
CA GLN A 93 2.60 -6.93 -22.07
C GLN A 93 2.81 -6.77 -20.56
N ILE A 94 2.05 -5.87 -19.92
CA ILE A 94 2.12 -5.65 -18.47
C ILE A 94 1.71 -6.93 -17.72
N TYR A 95 0.66 -7.60 -18.17
CA TYR A 95 0.20 -8.86 -17.59
C TYR A 95 1.32 -9.90 -17.63
N ASP A 96 1.88 -10.14 -18.81
CA ASP A 96 2.89 -11.18 -19.00
C ASP A 96 4.18 -10.87 -18.24
N ALA A 97 4.64 -9.62 -18.25
CA ALA A 97 5.81 -9.20 -17.49
C ALA A 97 5.59 -9.39 -15.97
N SER A 98 4.43 -8.98 -15.46
CA SER A 98 4.11 -9.08 -14.04
C SER A 98 3.97 -10.54 -13.60
N PHE A 99 3.24 -11.35 -14.38
CA PHE A 99 3.06 -12.78 -14.12
C PHE A 99 4.41 -13.50 -14.06
N ASN A 100 5.29 -13.26 -15.04
CA ASN A 100 6.61 -13.88 -15.09
C ASN A 100 7.50 -13.43 -13.92
N THR A 101 7.44 -12.14 -13.56
CA THR A 101 8.23 -11.58 -12.46
C THR A 101 7.83 -12.20 -11.13
N VAL A 102 6.52 -12.27 -10.85
CA VAL A 102 6.00 -12.88 -9.62
C VAL A 102 6.29 -14.38 -9.62
N SER A 103 6.05 -15.08 -10.73
CA SER A 103 6.34 -16.51 -10.84
C SER A 103 7.80 -16.82 -10.51
N LYS A 104 8.75 -16.05 -11.08
CA LYS A 104 10.19 -16.17 -10.79
C LYS A 104 10.51 -15.87 -9.32
N ALA A 105 9.93 -14.81 -8.75
CA ALA A 105 10.13 -14.46 -7.34
C ALA A 105 9.60 -15.53 -6.37
N LEU A 106 8.60 -16.32 -6.80
CA LEU A 106 8.04 -17.42 -6.01
C LEU A 106 8.84 -18.73 -6.14
N VAL A 107 9.76 -18.85 -7.09
CA VAL A 107 10.62 -20.04 -7.22
C VAL A 107 11.51 -20.18 -5.98
N SER A 108 12.11 -19.09 -5.50
CA SER A 108 12.99 -19.09 -4.31
C SER A 108 12.25 -19.16 -2.97
N LYS A 109 10.91 -19.21 -2.98
CA LYS A 109 10.06 -19.24 -1.78
C LYS A 109 9.23 -20.53 -1.75
N PRO A 110 9.78 -21.66 -1.27
CA PRO A 110 9.03 -22.92 -1.16
C PRO A 110 7.84 -22.79 -0.19
N ASP A 111 8.03 -22.10 0.94
CA ASP A 111 7.01 -21.96 2.00
C ASP A 111 6.10 -20.73 1.83
N TYR A 112 5.91 -20.26 0.59
CA TYR A 112 5.09 -19.08 0.32
C TYR A 112 3.61 -19.27 0.73
N CYS A 113 3.08 -20.49 0.59
CA CYS A 113 1.66 -20.80 0.70
C CYS A 113 1.20 -21.06 2.14
N SER A 114 1.47 -20.11 3.04
CA SER A 114 0.88 -20.10 4.40
C SER A 114 -0.66 -20.01 4.35
N ALA A 115 -1.33 -20.41 5.44
CA ALA A 115 -2.79 -20.38 5.55
C ALA A 115 -3.39 -18.97 5.31
N GLU A 116 -2.71 -17.94 5.80
CA GLU A 116 -3.14 -16.56 5.62
C GLU A 116 -3.00 -16.10 4.15
N LYS A 117 -1.84 -16.34 3.55
CA LYS A 117 -1.57 -15.97 2.14
C LYS A 117 -2.52 -16.70 1.20
N THR A 118 -2.74 -17.99 1.40
CA THR A 118 -3.69 -18.79 0.62
C THR A 118 -5.12 -18.28 0.77
N ALA A 119 -5.57 -17.94 1.99
CA ALA A 119 -6.89 -17.34 2.18
C ALA A 119 -7.07 -16.03 1.39
N ARG A 120 -6.06 -15.15 1.40
CA ARG A 120 -6.05 -13.90 0.62
C ARG A 120 -6.04 -14.16 -0.89
N ILE A 121 -5.18 -15.06 -1.37
CA ILE A 121 -5.11 -15.46 -2.79
C ILE A 121 -6.46 -16.00 -3.24
N LYS A 122 -7.09 -16.87 -2.45
CA LYS A 122 -8.42 -17.42 -2.76
C LYS A 122 -9.47 -16.32 -2.86
N LEU A 123 -9.47 -15.35 -1.95
CA LEU A 123 -10.42 -14.24 -1.99
C LEU A 123 -10.25 -13.42 -3.27
N ALA A 124 -9.01 -13.00 -3.56
CA ALA A 124 -8.71 -12.22 -4.76
C ALA A 124 -9.02 -12.99 -6.04
N LEU A 125 -8.63 -14.27 -6.12
CA LEU A 125 -8.86 -15.14 -7.27
C LEU A 125 -10.35 -15.34 -7.55
N ASN A 126 -11.17 -15.62 -6.54
CA ASN A 126 -12.62 -15.80 -6.74
C ASN A 126 -13.27 -14.52 -7.25
N ARG A 127 -12.84 -13.35 -6.75
CA ARG A 127 -13.32 -12.06 -7.20
C ARG A 127 -12.93 -11.79 -8.67
N HIS A 128 -11.68 -12.07 -9.04
CA HIS A 128 -11.23 -11.95 -10.44
C HIS A 128 -11.98 -12.92 -11.37
N LEU A 129 -12.24 -14.16 -10.92
CA LEU A 129 -13.03 -15.14 -11.66
C LEU A 129 -14.50 -14.73 -11.81
N ALA A 130 -15.03 -13.96 -10.86
CA ALA A 130 -16.36 -13.35 -10.93
C ALA A 130 -16.40 -12.07 -11.79
N GLY A 131 -15.26 -11.62 -12.33
CA GLY A 131 -15.16 -10.43 -13.17
C GLY A 131 -14.99 -9.12 -12.43
N ASP A 132 -14.82 -9.15 -11.11
CA ASP A 132 -14.43 -7.97 -10.33
C ASP A 132 -12.90 -7.88 -10.26
N PHE A 133 -12.35 -6.87 -10.92
CA PHE A 133 -10.92 -6.63 -11.05
C PHE A 133 -10.45 -5.41 -10.27
N THR A 134 -11.25 -4.93 -9.32
CA THR A 134 -10.84 -3.80 -8.47
C THR A 134 -9.54 -4.14 -7.75
N PRO A 135 -8.52 -3.27 -7.71
CA PRO A 135 -7.25 -3.60 -7.07
C PRO A 135 -7.43 -3.96 -5.60
N SER A 136 -6.77 -5.02 -5.11
CA SER A 136 -6.73 -5.29 -3.66
C SER A 136 -5.91 -4.21 -2.94
N PRO A 137 -6.26 -3.83 -1.70
CA PRO A 137 -5.41 -3.01 -0.86
C PRO A 137 -4.01 -3.66 -0.72
N PRO A 138 -2.92 -2.87 -0.71
CA PRO A 138 -1.57 -3.42 -0.60
C PRO A 138 -1.41 -4.21 0.70
N GLU A 139 -0.74 -5.36 0.62
CA GLU A 139 -0.32 -6.11 1.81
C GLU A 139 0.64 -5.23 2.61
N ALA A 140 0.42 -5.11 3.92
CA ALA A 140 1.42 -4.51 4.80
C ALA A 140 2.73 -5.29 4.60
N VAL A 141 3.78 -4.58 4.23
CA VAL A 141 5.15 -5.11 4.29
C VAL A 141 5.37 -5.57 5.71
N GLU A 142 5.62 -6.86 5.91
CA GLU A 142 6.12 -7.33 7.20
C GLU A 142 7.52 -6.74 7.32
N ASP A 143 7.67 -5.81 8.28
CA ASP A 143 8.95 -5.28 8.70
C ASP A 143 9.79 -6.44 9.21
N ASP A 144 10.64 -6.98 8.34
CA ASP A 144 11.79 -7.77 8.73
C ASP A 144 12.57 -6.92 9.74
N SER A 145 12.37 -7.27 11.01
CA SER A 145 12.88 -6.63 12.22
C SER A 145 14.39 -6.84 12.33
N LEU A 146 15.14 -6.36 11.34
CA LEU A 146 16.55 -6.71 11.13
C LEU A 146 17.39 -5.52 10.63
N PHE A 147 16.97 -4.27 10.90
CA PHE A 147 17.84 -3.10 10.74
C PHE A 147 17.48 -1.98 11.73
N GLY A 148 18.19 -1.90 12.86
CA GLY A 148 18.17 -0.68 13.69
C GLY A 148 18.22 -0.85 15.20
N GLY A 149 18.19 -2.08 15.71
CA GLY A 149 18.52 -2.38 17.10
C GLY A 149 20.01 -2.23 17.40
N TRP A 150 20.65 -1.09 17.10
CA TRP A 150 21.98 -0.70 17.57
C TRP A 150 22.05 0.83 17.67
N GLY A 151 21.83 1.35 18.87
CA GLY A 151 21.92 2.78 19.13
C GLY A 151 21.33 3.25 20.45
N LYS A 152 21.42 2.48 21.54
CA LYS A 152 21.47 3.11 22.86
C LYS A 152 22.78 3.90 22.91
N SER A 153 22.70 5.22 22.77
CA SER A 153 23.72 6.11 23.31
C SER A 153 23.05 7.25 24.05
N SER A 154 23.07 7.10 25.37
CA SER A 154 22.95 8.16 26.37
C SER A 154 24.19 9.05 26.32
N SER A 155 24.02 10.38 26.19
CA SER A 155 24.88 11.47 26.74
C SER A 155 24.38 12.82 26.19
N SER A 156 23.57 13.62 26.91
CA SER A 156 23.86 14.50 28.07
C SER A 156 24.72 15.74 27.77
N SER A 157 24.10 16.92 27.68
CA SER A 157 24.57 18.20 28.25
C SER A 157 23.36 19.16 28.33
N SER A 158 22.73 19.32 29.50
CA SER A 158 23.08 20.18 30.65
C SER A 158 22.47 21.59 30.54
N SER A 159 21.41 21.86 31.33
CA SER A 159 21.29 23.04 32.20
C SER A 159 19.93 23.14 32.91
N GLY A 160 19.96 23.16 34.25
CA GLY A 160 19.04 23.91 35.12
C GLY A 160 17.72 23.24 35.52
N ASN A 161 17.71 22.33 36.51
CA ASN A 161 17.41 22.61 37.92
C ASN A 161 15.90 22.78 38.25
N GLN A 162 15.22 21.70 38.63
CA GLN A 162 14.76 21.36 40.00
C GLN A 162 13.50 22.09 40.47
N GLY A 163 12.52 21.31 40.96
CA GLY A 163 11.44 21.83 41.81
C GLY A 163 10.19 20.95 41.81
N ALA A 164 10.21 19.90 42.64
CA ALA A 164 9.06 19.04 42.93
C ALA A 164 7.87 19.80 43.54
N ASN A 165 6.63 19.40 43.23
CA ASN A 165 5.65 19.13 44.28
C ASN A 165 4.45 18.29 43.79
N MET A 166 4.28 17.12 44.40
CA MET A 166 3.09 16.26 44.33
C MET A 166 2.30 16.49 45.64
N GLN A 167 1.45 17.51 45.74
CA GLN A 167 0.52 17.68 46.88
C GLN A 167 -0.87 18.28 46.58
N ASP A 168 -1.21 18.74 45.37
CA ASP A 168 -2.53 19.39 45.13
C ASP A 168 -3.60 18.47 44.49
N MET A 169 -3.51 17.15 44.71
CA MET A 169 -4.55 16.18 44.28
C MET A 169 -5.50 15.74 45.40
N MET A 170 -5.46 16.38 46.58
CA MET A 170 -6.40 16.12 47.67
C MET A 170 -6.70 17.39 48.47
N ARG A 171 -7.45 18.32 47.86
CA ARG A 171 -8.31 19.27 48.58
C ARG A 171 -9.44 19.78 47.69
#